data_AF-A0A5E4BQV6-F1
#
_entry.id   AF-A0A5E4BQV6-F1
#
_cell.length_a   1.000
_cell.length_b   1.000
_cell.length_c   1.000
_cell.angle_alpha   90.00
_cell.angle_beta   90.00
_cell.angle_gamma   90.00
#
_symmetry.space_group_name_H-M   'P 1'
#
loop_
_entity.id
_entity.type
_entity.pdbx_description
1 polymer ?
#
loop_
_entity_poly.entity_id
_entity_poly.type
_entity_poly.pdbx_seq_one_letter_code
_entity_poly.pdbx_strand_id
1 'polypeptide(L)'
;MFLNRINYWHLEAPSQRRLRSPNDDISGYKENYTRWLCYCNVPQFCDSLPRYETTQVFGRTLLRSVFTVMRRQLLEQARQEKDKLPLEKRTLILTHFPKFFVHIRGRSL
;
A
#
# COMPACT_ATOMS: atom_id res chain seq x y z
N MET A 1 -8.56 -6.43 7.14
CA MET A 1 -7.23 -6.13 7.73
C MET A 1 -6.24 -5.59 6.68
N PHE A 2 -5.87 -6.33 5.62
CA PHE A 2 -4.89 -5.84 4.61
C PHE A 2 -5.49 -4.92 3.53
N LEU A 3 -6.59 -5.32 2.88
CA LEU A 3 -7.26 -4.50 1.85
C LEU A 3 -7.71 -3.15 2.41
N ASN A 4 -8.23 -3.14 3.64
CA ASN A 4 -8.59 -1.90 4.33
C ASN A 4 -7.37 -0.98 4.51
N ARG A 5 -6.19 -1.54 4.87
CA ARG A 5 -4.96 -0.72 4.97
C ARG A 5 -4.51 -0.18 3.61
N ILE A 6 -4.77 -0.87 2.50
CA ILE A 6 -4.50 -0.34 1.14
C ILE A 6 -5.37 0.87 0.84
N ASN A 7 -6.64 0.85 1.24
CA ASN A 7 -7.57 1.95 0.96
C ASN A 7 -7.23 3.25 1.70
N TYR A 8 -6.62 3.15 2.89
CA TYR A 8 -6.11 4.30 3.65
C TYR A 8 -4.61 4.52 3.48
N TRP A 9 -3.96 3.82 2.54
CA TRP A 9 -2.54 3.94 2.33
C TRP A 9 -2.19 5.22 1.59
N HIS A 10 -1.24 6.00 2.13
CA HIS A 10 -0.70 7.15 1.41
C HIS A 10 0.37 6.70 0.40
N LEU A 11 0.06 6.84 -0.89
CA LEU A 11 1.02 6.57 -1.96
C LEU A 11 2.20 7.56 -1.88
N GLU A 12 3.41 7.07 -2.17
CA GLU A 12 4.60 7.92 -2.26
C GLU A 12 4.47 8.88 -3.46
N ALA A 13 4.92 10.13 -3.28
CA ALA A 13 4.89 11.09 -4.37
C ALA A 13 5.75 10.61 -5.55
N PRO A 14 5.38 10.89 -6.81
CA PRO A 14 6.17 10.48 -7.98
C PRO A 14 7.64 10.91 -7.92
N SER A 15 7.93 12.06 -7.30
CA SER A 15 9.30 12.55 -7.04
C SER A 15 10.10 11.63 -6.11
N GLN A 16 9.48 11.18 -5.01
CA GLN A 16 10.09 10.24 -4.05
C GLN A 16 10.28 8.86 -4.69
N ARG A 17 9.30 8.40 -5.48
CA ARG A 17 9.41 7.13 -6.18
C ARG A 17 10.54 7.13 -7.19
N ARG A 18 10.71 8.20 -7.96
CA ARG A 18 11.81 8.35 -8.93
C ARG A 18 13.19 8.19 -8.29
N LEU A 19 13.35 8.65 -7.05
CA LEU A 19 14.62 8.49 -6.31
C LEU A 19 14.86 7.03 -5.89
N ARG A 20 13.81 6.27 -5.56
CA ARG A 20 13.93 4.86 -5.15
C ARG A 20 14.03 3.88 -6.32
N SER A 21 13.28 4.14 -7.38
CA SER A 21 13.18 3.27 -8.55
C SER A 21 13.30 4.10 -9.83
N PRO A 22 14.51 4.56 -10.19
CA PRO A 22 14.72 5.35 -11.40
C PRO A 22 14.43 4.58 -12.70
N ASN A 23 14.47 3.24 -12.65
CA ASN A 23 14.21 2.36 -13.80
C ASN A 23 12.74 1.92 -13.94
N ASP A 24 11.86 2.26 -12.99
CA ASP A 24 10.43 1.96 -13.10
C ASP A 24 9.74 2.90 -14.09
N ASP A 25 8.61 2.49 -14.66
CA ASP A 25 7.73 3.37 -15.43
C ASP A 25 7.11 4.47 -14.54
N ILE A 26 7.84 5.57 -14.40
CA ILE A 26 7.44 6.74 -13.61
C ILE A 26 6.24 7.44 -14.24
N SER A 27 6.09 7.40 -15.57
CA SER A 27 4.98 8.04 -16.27
C SER A 27 3.67 7.34 -15.93
N GLY A 28 3.63 6.01 -16.07
CA GLY A 28 2.49 5.18 -15.67
C GLY A 28 2.19 5.29 -14.17
N TYR A 29 3.20 5.37 -13.31
CA TYR A 29 2.99 5.60 -11.88
C TYR A 29 2.38 6.98 -11.60
N LYS A 30 2.86 8.04 -12.27
CA LYS A 30 2.37 9.41 -12.07
C LYS A 30 0.90 9.51 -12.43
N GLU A 31 0.45 8.91 -13.53
CA GLU A 31 -0.97 8.90 -13.87
C GLU A 31 -1.81 8.17 -12.82
N ASN A 32 -1.37 6.98 -12.39
CA ASN A 32 -2.07 6.23 -11.36
C ASN A 32 -2.10 6.96 -10.02
N TYR A 33 -1.03 7.67 -9.67
CA TYR A 33 -0.95 8.52 -8.49
C TYR A 33 -1.97 9.66 -8.55
N THR A 34 -2.09 10.34 -9.69
CA THR A 34 -3.10 11.39 -9.88
C THR A 34 -4.52 10.82 -9.79
N ARG A 35 -4.79 9.68 -10.43
CA ARG A 35 -6.10 9.00 -10.33
C ARG A 35 -6.43 8.65 -8.88
N TRP A 36 -5.47 8.13 -8.12
CA TRP A 36 -5.67 7.80 -6.72
C TRP A 36 -5.93 9.04 -5.87
N LEU A 37 -5.22 10.14 -6.14
CA LEU A 37 -5.42 11.41 -5.46
C LEU A 37 -6.85 11.90 -5.65
N CYS A 38 -7.31 12.01 -6.90
CA CYS A 38 -8.62 12.57 -7.25
C CYS A 38 -9.80 11.69 -6.83
N TYR A 39 -9.68 10.36 -6.94
CA TYR A 39 -10.82 9.45 -6.74
C TYR A 39 -10.81 8.71 -5.42
N CYS A 40 -9.67 8.63 -4.72
CA CYS A 40 -9.54 7.82 -3.51
C CYS A 40 -9.04 8.60 -2.29
N ASN A 41 -8.10 9.54 -2.45
CA ASN A 41 -7.50 10.26 -1.32
C ASN A 41 -8.21 11.58 -0.98
N VAL A 42 -8.38 12.48 -1.96
CA VAL A 42 -9.05 13.78 -1.76
C VAL A 42 -10.51 13.61 -1.35
N PRO A 43 -11.30 12.67 -1.92
CA PRO A 43 -12.67 12.42 -1.48
C PRO A 43 -12.80 11.92 -0.03
N GLN A 44 -11.70 11.60 0.67
CA GLN A 44 -11.74 11.31 2.12
C GLN A 44 -11.86 12.58 2.97
N PHE A 45 -11.47 13.72 2.42
CA PHE A 45 -11.48 15.03 3.09
C PHE A 45 -12.48 16.00 2.44
N CYS A 46 -13.04 15.63 1.29
CA CYS A 46 -13.94 16.46 0.50
C CYS A 46 -15.14 15.66 0.01
N ASP A 47 -16.24 15.75 0.75
CA ASP A 47 -17.44 14.95 0.58
C ASP A 47 -18.22 15.28 -0.71
N SER A 48 -17.87 16.39 -1.36
CA SER A 48 -18.46 16.80 -2.64
C SER A 48 -18.00 15.95 -3.83
N LEU A 49 -16.90 15.21 -3.68
CA LEU A 49 -16.34 14.36 -4.73
C LEU A 49 -16.76 12.90 -4.56
N PRO A 50 -17.03 12.17 -5.65
CA PRO A 50 -17.31 10.74 -5.58
C PRO A 50 -16.11 9.97 -5.01
N ARG A 51 -16.34 9.27 -3.89
CA ARG A 51 -15.34 8.44 -3.22
C ARG A 51 -15.33 7.03 -3.79
N TYR A 52 -14.14 6.57 -4.17
CA TYR A 52 -13.87 5.20 -4.57
C TYR A 52 -12.80 4.55 -3.70
N GLU A 53 -12.92 3.24 -3.45
CA GLU A 53 -11.91 2.48 -2.73
C GLU A 53 -10.74 2.13 -3.66
N THR A 54 -9.50 2.38 -3.22
CA THR A 54 -8.28 2.07 -3.99
C THR A 54 -8.26 0.62 -4.48
N THR A 55 -8.65 -0.34 -3.64
CA THR A 55 -8.68 -1.77 -3.99
C THR A 55 -9.78 -2.15 -4.98
N GLN A 56 -10.78 -1.29 -5.20
CA GLN A 56 -11.85 -1.52 -6.17
C GLN A 56 -11.49 -0.98 -7.55
N VAL A 57 -10.88 0.22 -7.60
CA VAL A 57 -10.60 0.91 -8.87
C VAL A 57 -9.20 0.65 -9.42
N PHE A 58 -8.28 0.19 -8.57
CA PHE A 58 -6.92 -0.17 -9.00
C PHE A 58 -6.66 -1.67 -8.93
N GLY A 59 -6.05 -2.18 -9.99
CA GLY A 59 -5.69 -3.59 -10.14
C GLY A 59 -4.21 -3.91 -9.93
N ARG A 60 -3.76 -4.98 -10.58
CA ARG A 60 -2.40 -5.56 -10.44
C ARG A 60 -1.27 -4.57 -10.75
N THR A 61 -1.46 -3.65 -11.68
CA THR A 61 -0.44 -2.68 -12.10
C THR A 61 -0.05 -1.75 -10.95
N LEU A 62 -1.02 -1.04 -10.36
CA LEU A 62 -0.74 -0.18 -9.21
C LEU A 62 -0.23 -1.02 -8.04
N LEU A 63 -0.84 -2.18 -7.79
CA LEU A 63 -0.43 -3.05 -6.69
C LEU A 63 1.05 -3.41 -6.81
N ARG A 64 1.53 -3.85 -7.99
CA ARG A 64 2.95 -4.16 -8.23
C ARG A 64 3.84 -2.96 -7.94
N SER A 65 3.43 -1.76 -8.39
CA SER A 65 4.19 -0.54 -8.13
C SER A 65 4.33 -0.28 -6.63
N VAL A 66 3.25 -0.38 -5.86
CA VAL A 66 3.23 0.08 -4.45
C VAL A 66 3.58 -1.01 -3.45
N PHE A 67 3.49 -2.29 -3.85
CA PHE A 67 3.59 -3.44 -2.96
C PHE A 67 4.92 -3.52 -2.23
N THR A 68 6.04 -3.24 -2.91
CA THR A 68 7.38 -3.34 -2.29
C THR A 68 7.52 -2.35 -1.13
N VAL A 69 7.07 -1.12 -1.33
CA VAL A 69 7.09 -0.05 -0.32
C VAL A 69 6.10 -0.36 0.80
N MET A 70 4.87 -0.73 0.42
CA MET A 70 3.81 -1.04 1.36
C MET A 70 4.19 -2.22 2.26
N ARG A 71 4.75 -3.29 1.70
CA ARG A 71 5.25 -4.44 2.47
C ARG A 71 6.29 -4.00 3.50
N ARG A 72 7.26 -3.17 3.10
CA ARG A 72 8.32 -2.69 3.99
C ARG A 72 7.72 -1.88 5.14
N GLN A 73 6.90 -0.88 4.83
CA GLN A 73 6.29 -0.02 5.84
C GLN A 73 5.32 -0.79 6.76
N LEU A 74 4.55 -1.75 6.24
CA LEU A 74 3.68 -2.61 7.06
C LEU A 74 4.49 -3.52 7.99
N LEU A 75 5.63 -4.04 7.54
CA LEU A 75 6.54 -4.82 8.40
C LEU A 75 7.22 -3.94 9.46
N GLU A 76 7.60 -2.71 9.11
CA GLU A 76 8.17 -1.73 10.04
C GLU A 76 7.13 -1.30 11.09
N GLN A 77 5.90 -0.96 10.68
CA GLN A 77 4.77 -0.67 11.58
C GLN A 77 4.46 -1.86 12.49
N ALA A 78 4.38 -3.07 11.94
CA ALA A 78 4.18 -4.29 12.72
C ALA A 78 5.29 -4.52 13.77
N ARG A 79 6.55 -4.15 13.46
CA ARG A 79 7.66 -4.22 14.41
C ARG A 79 7.57 -3.14 15.49
N GLN A 80 7.13 -1.92 15.16
CA GLN A 80 6.94 -0.84 16.12
C GLN A 80 5.74 -1.06 17.04
N GLU A 81 4.65 -1.60 16.51
CA GLU A 81 3.44 -1.93 17.27
C GLU A 81 3.56 -3.25 18.05
N LYS A 82 4.63 -4.03 17.81
CA LYS A 82 4.91 -5.33 18.44
C LYS A 82 4.79 -5.30 19.96
N ASP A 83 5.21 -4.21 20.60
CA ASP A 83 5.21 -4.07 22.07
C ASP A 83 3.90 -3.55 22.64
N LYS A 84 3.00 -3.01 21.79
CA LYS A 84 1.66 -2.53 22.16
C LYS A 84 0.57 -3.59 21.98
N LEU A 85 0.90 -4.70 21.33
CA LEU A 85 -0.06 -5.74 20.96
C LEU A 85 -0.06 -6.89 21.98
N PRO A 86 -1.23 -7.49 22.28
CA PRO A 86 -1.33 -8.71 23.08
C PRO A 86 -0.46 -9.84 22.51
N LEU A 87 0.11 -10.67 23.39
CA LEU A 87 1.12 -11.69 23.06
C LEU A 87 0.70 -12.64 21.92
N GLU A 88 -0.58 -13.00 21.85
CA GLU A 88 -1.13 -13.84 20.78
C GLU A 88 -1.10 -13.16 19.40
N LYS A 89 -1.48 -11.87 19.32
CA LYS A 89 -1.44 -11.09 18.08
C LYS A 89 0.01 -10.81 17.66
N ARG A 90 0.92 -10.66 18.62
CA ARG A 90 2.37 -10.46 18.42
C ARG A 90 3.00 -11.63 17.67
N THR A 91 2.74 -12.86 18.11
CA THR A 91 3.27 -14.08 17.48
C THR A 91 2.72 -14.28 16.07
N LEU A 92 1.44 -13.97 15.87
CA LEU A 92 0.75 -14.11 14.59
C LEU A 92 1.32 -13.13 13.54
N ILE A 93 1.56 -11.87 13.95
CA ILE A 93 2.12 -10.83 13.07
C ILE A 93 3.60 -11.08 12.76
N LEU A 94 4.40 -11.59 13.69
CA LEU A 94 5.83 -11.82 13.41
C LEU A 94 6.07 -13.07 12.55
N THR A 95 5.20 -14.07 12.67
CA THR A 95 5.43 -15.38 12.03
C THR A 95 4.65 -15.54 10.73
N HIS A 96 3.38 -15.10 10.68
CA HIS A 96 2.51 -15.32 9.52
C HIS A 96 2.53 -14.13 8.55
N PHE A 97 2.68 -12.91 9.04
CA PHE A 97 2.61 -11.70 8.21
C PHE A 97 3.75 -11.63 7.17
N PRO A 98 5.03 -11.92 7.52
CA PRO A 98 6.09 -11.99 6.51
C PRO A 98 5.83 -13.07 5.45
N LYS A 99 5.33 -14.25 5.86
CA LYS A 99 4.99 -15.37 4.96
C LYS A 99 3.83 -15.00 4.02
N PHE A 100 2.83 -14.29 4.51
CA PHE A 100 1.70 -13.80 3.72
C PHE A 100 2.16 -12.88 2.59
N PHE A 101 3.07 -11.93 2.87
CA PHE A 101 3.63 -11.07 1.83
C PHE A 101 4.49 -11.81 0.81
N VAL A 102 5.23 -12.85 1.23
CA VAL A 102 5.99 -13.71 0.31
C VAL A 102 5.03 -14.47 -0.62
N HIS A 103 3.93 -15.01 -0.08
CA HIS A 103 2.91 -15.71 -0.87
C HIS A 103 2.20 -14.80 -1.86
N ILE A 104 1.84 -13.57 -1.45
CA ILE A 104 1.24 -12.58 -2.36
C ILE A 104 2.23 -12.20 -3.47
N ARG A 105 3.51 -12.01 -3.14
CA ARG A 105 4.54 -11.70 -4.14
C ARG A 105 4.65 -12.80 -5.19
N GLY A 106 4.63 -14.07 -4.76
CA GLY A 106 4.70 -15.23 -5.66
C GLY A 106 3.48 -15.40 -6.57
N ARG A 107 2.31 -14.89 -6.18
CA ARG A 107 1.09 -14.89 -7.01
C ARG A 107 0.92 -13.62 -7.86
N SER A 108 1.61 -12.53 -7.52
CA SER A 108 1.49 -11.24 -8.18
C SER A 108 2.58 -10.98 -9.22
N LEU A 109 3.70 -11.72 -9.20
CA LEU A 109 4.61 -11.90 -10.33
C LEU A 109 3.96 -12.78 -11.41
#